data_AF-A0A2H1E7A5-F1
#
_entry.id   AF-A0A2H1E7A5-F1
#
_cell.length_a   1.000
_cell.length_b   1.000
_cell.length_c   1.000
_cell.angle_alpha   90.00
_cell.angle_beta   90.00
_cell.angle_gamma   90.00
#
_symmetry.space_group_name_H-M   'P 1'
#
loop_
_entity.id
_entity.type
_entity.pdbx_description
1 polymer ?
#
loop_
_entity_poly.entity_id
_entity_poly.type
_entity_poly.pdbx_seq_one_letter_code
_entity_poly.pdbx_strand_id
1 'polypeptide(L)'
;MKKSFIYLLFLMLISCHSYGQLEVLASLPKVLKEVSGLTKVNGSDWLWMHNDSGNRSIIYGVNIEGEIMEEMDINAKNNDWEDMTSDPYGNVYIADIGNNKNKRKDLAILKISHQDFIEKERVDVERITFTYPDQVKFPPPKKQRLFDAESILYANGNIYLFTKSRVKGHFGKTNLYKVPAKKGNYKAAFISTFETCSNFGCWITSAAISPDGKTVALLNERAVLIFTDFFEDDFFSGQVRNIPLGFLSQKEGVAFKDNNTLYITDEKSRGKGGKLYQLSLH
;
A
#
# COMPACT_ATOMS: atom_id res chain seq x y z
N MET A 1 -28.38 11.69 -64.23
CA MET A 1 -28.11 10.79 -63.09
C MET A 1 -27.34 11.57 -62.02
N LYS A 2 -28.01 12.08 -60.98
CA LYS A 2 -27.37 12.82 -59.88
C LYS A 2 -26.92 11.82 -58.82
N LYS A 3 -25.61 11.64 -58.62
CA LYS A 3 -25.06 10.84 -57.52
C LYS A 3 -24.97 11.74 -56.28
N SER A 4 -25.82 11.46 -55.29
CA SER A 4 -25.74 12.11 -53.98
C SER A 4 -24.65 11.42 -53.16
N PHE A 5 -23.61 12.15 -52.78
CA PHE A 5 -22.57 11.67 -51.87
C PHE A 5 -23.04 11.92 -50.43
N ILE A 6 -23.36 10.85 -49.71
CA ILE A 6 -23.66 10.90 -48.28
C ILE A 6 -22.32 10.89 -47.54
N TYR A 7 -21.94 12.03 -46.97
CA TYR A 7 -20.82 12.11 -46.02
C TYR A 7 -21.30 11.58 -44.66
N LEU A 8 -20.83 10.40 -44.28
CA LEU A 8 -21.08 9.82 -42.97
C LEU A 8 -20.12 10.49 -41.97
N LEU A 9 -20.65 11.43 -41.17
CA LEU A 9 -19.91 12.10 -40.11
C LEU A 9 -19.67 11.09 -38.97
N PHE A 10 -18.43 10.65 -38.81
CA PHE A 10 -18.03 9.71 -37.75
C PHE A 10 -17.91 10.47 -36.42
N LEU A 11 -18.98 10.48 -35.62
CA LEU A 11 -18.92 10.96 -34.24
C LEU A 11 -18.08 9.98 -33.41
N MET A 12 -16.83 10.32 -33.13
CA MET A 12 -16.06 9.63 -32.09
C MET A 12 -16.64 9.98 -30.72
N LEU A 13 -17.41 9.06 -30.14
CA LEU A 13 -17.80 9.11 -28.74
C LEU A 13 -16.55 8.85 -27.90
N ILE A 14 -15.88 9.91 -27.46
CA ILE A 14 -14.83 9.81 -26.45
C ILE A 14 -15.55 9.47 -25.13
N SER A 15 -15.55 8.19 -24.75
CA SER A 15 -16.07 7.77 -23.45
C SER A 15 -15.15 8.32 -22.36
N CYS A 16 -15.53 9.45 -21.76
CA CYS A 16 -14.87 9.97 -20.57
C CYS A 16 -15.12 8.98 -19.43
N HIS A 17 -14.14 8.13 -19.13
CA HIS A 17 -14.20 7.26 -17.96
C HIS A 17 -14.02 8.12 -16.71
N SER A 18 -15.03 8.16 -15.85
CA SER A 18 -14.93 8.82 -14.55
C SER A 18 -14.16 7.92 -13.58
N TYR A 19 -13.11 8.48 -12.96
CA TYR A 19 -12.35 7.85 -11.88
C TYR A 19 -12.73 8.43 -10.50
N GLY A 20 -13.93 9.02 -10.41
CA GLY A 20 -14.41 9.65 -9.19
C GLY A 20 -13.55 10.84 -8.79
N GLN A 21 -13.01 10.82 -7.56
CA GLN A 21 -12.14 11.89 -7.04
C GLN A 21 -10.67 11.77 -7.48
N LEU A 22 -10.33 10.70 -8.20
CA LEU A 22 -8.94 10.42 -8.60
C LEU A 22 -8.60 11.08 -9.93
N GLU A 23 -7.48 11.81 -9.94
CA GLU A 23 -6.79 12.21 -11.17
C GLU A 23 -5.91 11.04 -11.63
N VAL A 24 -6.06 10.59 -12.88
CA VAL A 24 -5.17 9.56 -13.44
C VAL A 24 -3.91 10.24 -13.94
N LEU A 25 -2.76 9.89 -13.37
CA LEU A 25 -1.46 10.36 -13.85
C LEU A 25 -0.93 9.48 -14.98
N ALA A 26 -0.98 8.16 -14.79
CA ALA A 26 -0.41 7.21 -15.73
C ALA A 26 -1.07 5.83 -15.71
N SER A 27 -0.85 5.07 -16.78
CA SER A 27 -1.02 3.62 -16.76
C SER A 27 0.31 2.98 -16.41
N LEU A 28 0.29 2.03 -15.47
CA LEU A 28 1.48 1.31 -15.08
C LEU A 28 1.83 0.23 -16.12
N PRO A 29 3.13 -0.07 -16.30
CA PRO A 29 3.59 -1.06 -17.25
C PRO A 29 3.13 -2.46 -16.84
N LYS A 30 3.03 -3.38 -17.80
CA LYS A 30 2.52 -4.74 -17.56
C LYS A 30 3.32 -5.52 -16.50
N VAL A 31 4.58 -5.18 -16.30
CA VAL A 31 5.42 -5.82 -15.26
C VAL A 31 4.95 -5.45 -13.85
N LEU A 32 4.25 -4.32 -13.67
CA LEU A 32 3.61 -3.88 -12.42
C LEU A 32 2.11 -4.22 -12.38
N LYS A 33 1.70 -5.35 -13.00
CA LYS A 33 0.28 -5.77 -13.04
C LYS A 33 -0.30 -6.06 -11.65
N GLU A 34 0.54 -6.46 -10.70
CA GLU A 34 0.19 -6.87 -9.34
C GLU A 34 0.84 -5.89 -8.36
N VAL A 35 0.93 -4.60 -8.74
CA VAL A 35 1.50 -3.54 -7.90
C VAL A 35 0.79 -3.54 -6.55
N SER A 36 1.60 -3.60 -5.49
CA SER A 36 1.13 -3.77 -4.11
C SER A 36 1.67 -2.60 -3.28
N GLY A 37 2.93 -2.63 -2.86
CA GLY A 37 3.54 -1.53 -2.12
C GLY A 37 3.87 -0.29 -2.97
N LEU A 38 3.78 0.88 -2.34
CA LEU A 38 4.17 2.18 -2.90
C LEU A 38 4.84 3.05 -1.82
N THR A 39 6.00 3.64 -2.12
CA THR A 39 6.58 4.68 -1.27
C THR A 39 7.29 5.77 -2.06
N LYS A 40 7.37 6.98 -1.48
CA LYS A 40 8.20 8.07 -1.96
C LYS A 40 9.38 8.24 -1.01
N VAL A 41 10.57 7.88 -1.45
CA VAL A 41 11.80 8.03 -0.65
C VAL A 41 12.26 9.48 -0.70
N ASN A 42 12.61 10.04 0.45
CA ASN A 42 13.13 11.41 0.52
C ASN A 42 14.40 11.55 -0.34
N GLY A 43 14.44 12.55 -1.21
CA GLY A 43 15.55 12.79 -2.14
C GLY A 43 15.58 11.89 -3.39
N SER A 44 14.67 10.93 -3.53
CA SER A 44 14.51 10.15 -4.75
C SER A 44 13.54 10.84 -5.71
N ASP A 45 13.86 10.91 -6.99
CA ASP A 45 12.95 11.42 -8.04
C ASP A 45 11.80 10.46 -8.32
N TRP A 46 11.99 9.17 -8.03
CA TRP A 46 11.04 8.11 -8.37
C TRP A 46 10.05 7.78 -7.25
N LEU A 47 8.91 7.24 -7.66
CA LEU A 47 8.00 6.47 -6.81
C LEU A 47 8.46 5.02 -6.84
N TRP A 48 8.68 4.44 -5.67
CA TRP A 48 9.17 3.07 -5.54
C TRP A 48 8.01 2.13 -5.32
N MET A 49 7.98 1.04 -6.08
CA MET A 49 6.89 0.08 -6.09
C MET A 49 7.40 -1.36 -6.12
N HIS A 50 6.61 -2.32 -5.62
CA HIS A 50 6.83 -3.74 -5.86
C HIS A 50 5.52 -4.43 -6.25
N ASN A 51 5.62 -5.62 -6.83
CA ASN A 51 4.46 -6.48 -7.02
C ASN A 51 4.23 -7.37 -5.79
N ASP A 52 3.00 -7.87 -5.67
CA ASP A 52 2.55 -8.87 -4.69
C ASP A 52 3.30 -10.23 -4.83
N SER A 53 2.99 -11.15 -3.93
CA SER A 53 3.50 -12.51 -3.76
C SER A 53 3.75 -13.30 -5.05
N GLY A 54 4.82 -14.11 -5.03
CA GLY A 54 5.17 -15.00 -6.14
C GLY A 54 5.84 -14.31 -7.34
N ASN A 55 5.91 -12.98 -7.36
CA ASN A 55 6.68 -12.24 -8.36
C ASN A 55 8.19 -12.23 -8.07
N ARG A 56 8.96 -11.71 -9.03
CA ARG A 56 10.40 -11.45 -8.83
C ARG A 56 10.60 -10.50 -7.64
N SER A 57 11.69 -10.70 -6.91
CA SER A 57 12.05 -9.89 -5.75
C SER A 57 12.77 -8.62 -6.17
N ILE A 58 12.02 -7.75 -6.86
CA ILE A 58 12.51 -6.49 -7.43
C ILE A 58 11.62 -5.36 -6.94
N ILE A 59 12.23 -4.23 -6.63
CA ILE A 59 11.52 -2.95 -6.51
C ILE A 59 11.83 -2.08 -7.73
N TYR A 60 10.83 -1.32 -8.18
CA TYR A 60 10.88 -0.51 -9.39
C TYR A 60 10.77 0.96 -9.02
N GLY A 61 11.72 1.78 -9.50
CA GLY A 61 11.61 3.23 -9.48
C GLY A 61 10.83 3.69 -10.70
N VAL A 62 9.69 4.34 -10.48
CA VAL A 62 8.73 4.75 -11.52
C VAL A 62 8.53 6.26 -11.48
N ASN A 63 8.55 6.91 -12.65
CA ASN A 63 8.21 8.34 -12.75
C ASN A 63 6.68 8.56 -12.72
N ILE A 64 6.23 9.82 -12.73
CA ILE A 64 4.79 10.15 -12.66
C ILE A 64 4.05 9.82 -13.97
N GLU A 65 4.77 9.69 -15.07
CA GLU A 65 4.30 9.22 -16.37
C GLU A 65 4.13 7.69 -16.44
N GLY A 66 4.50 6.96 -15.38
CA GLY A 66 4.36 5.52 -15.26
C GLY A 66 5.48 4.72 -15.93
N GLU A 67 6.60 5.35 -16.26
CA GLU A 67 7.75 4.71 -16.88
C GLU A 67 8.70 4.19 -15.80
N ILE A 68 9.25 2.98 -16.00
CA ILE A 68 10.25 2.41 -15.11
C ILE A 68 11.59 3.05 -15.46
N MET A 69 12.16 3.73 -14.47
CA MET A 69 13.44 4.41 -14.55
C MET A 69 14.55 3.56 -13.93
N GLU A 70 14.20 2.78 -12.89
CA GLU A 70 15.14 1.94 -12.16
C GLU A 70 14.52 0.59 -11.79
N GLU A 71 15.33 -0.46 -11.80
CA GLU A 71 15.01 -1.78 -11.25
C GLU A 71 16.09 -2.15 -10.25
N MET A 72 15.69 -2.63 -9.07
CA MET A 72 16.61 -3.04 -8.02
C MET A 72 16.28 -4.45 -7.54
N ASP A 73 17.23 -5.37 -7.71
CA ASP A 73 17.14 -6.75 -7.25
C ASP A 73 17.36 -6.81 -5.74
N ILE A 74 16.39 -7.33 -5.02
CA ILE A 74 16.48 -7.50 -3.57
C ILE A 74 16.92 -8.94 -3.27
N ASN A 75 17.97 -9.09 -2.47
CA ASN A 75 18.50 -10.38 -2.05
C ASN A 75 17.64 -11.03 -0.94
N ALA A 76 16.35 -11.19 -1.21
CA ALA A 76 15.38 -11.89 -0.39
C ALA A 76 14.33 -12.51 -1.32
N LYS A 77 13.65 -13.56 -0.84
CA LYS A 77 12.51 -14.12 -1.57
C LYS A 77 11.26 -13.31 -1.27
N ASN A 78 10.49 -12.98 -2.30
CA ASN A 78 9.12 -12.50 -2.18
C ASN A 78 8.21 -13.68 -1.78
N ASN A 79 8.02 -13.87 -0.47
CA ASN A 79 7.13 -14.90 0.06
C ASN A 79 5.68 -14.42 0.05
N ASP A 80 5.43 -13.24 0.63
CA ASP A 80 4.12 -12.56 0.64
C ASP A 80 4.38 -11.06 0.93
N TRP A 81 4.95 -10.33 -0.04
CA TRP A 81 5.23 -8.90 0.08
C TRP A 81 3.97 -8.08 -0.18
N GLU A 82 3.54 -7.30 0.80
CA GLU A 82 2.22 -6.64 0.78
C GLU A 82 2.29 -5.11 0.69
N ASP A 83 3.32 -4.48 1.26
CA ASP A 83 3.42 -3.02 1.28
C ASP A 83 4.87 -2.57 1.50
N MET A 84 5.14 -1.27 1.29
CA MET A 84 6.45 -0.68 1.54
C MET A 84 6.37 0.75 2.07
N THR A 85 7.37 1.15 2.84
CA THR A 85 7.49 2.51 3.38
C THR A 85 8.95 2.94 3.43
N SER A 86 9.21 4.20 3.74
CA SER A 86 10.56 4.72 3.94
C SER A 86 10.64 5.61 5.16
N ASP A 87 11.84 5.75 5.71
CA ASP A 87 12.09 6.70 6.80
C ASP A 87 12.72 8.00 6.31
N PRO A 88 12.73 9.07 7.13
CA PRO A 88 13.34 10.35 6.75
C PRO A 88 14.84 10.28 6.41
N TYR A 89 15.52 9.18 6.80
CA TYR A 89 16.93 8.94 6.51
C TYR A 89 17.15 8.19 5.20
N GLY A 90 16.08 7.90 4.45
CA GLY A 90 16.14 7.24 3.16
C GLY A 90 16.28 5.72 3.22
N ASN A 91 16.10 5.08 4.39
CA ASN A 91 15.99 3.63 4.44
C ASN A 91 14.61 3.22 3.93
N VAL A 92 14.56 2.08 3.23
CA VAL A 92 13.31 1.51 2.69
C VAL A 92 12.97 0.24 3.43
N TYR A 93 11.68 0.03 3.68
CA TYR A 93 11.14 -1.11 4.40
C TYR A 93 10.10 -1.79 3.53
N ILE A 94 10.28 -3.09 3.26
CA ILE A 94 9.37 -3.93 2.49
C ILE A 94 8.72 -4.93 3.44
N ALA A 95 7.40 -5.07 3.37
CA ALA A 95 6.61 -5.87 4.31
C ALA A 95 6.37 -7.28 3.78
N ASP A 96 7.20 -8.26 4.16
CA ASP A 96 6.95 -9.69 3.94
C ASP A 96 6.04 -10.24 5.04
N ILE A 97 4.77 -9.81 5.00
CA ILE A 97 3.81 -9.93 6.12
C ILE A 97 2.47 -10.56 5.74
N GLY A 98 2.22 -10.80 4.45
CA GLY A 98 1.00 -11.43 3.97
C GLY A 98 0.77 -12.78 4.67
N ASN A 99 -0.46 -13.00 5.14
CA ASN A 99 -0.83 -14.14 5.95
C ASN A 99 -2.33 -14.45 5.84
N ASN A 100 -2.83 -14.48 4.61
CA ASN A 100 -4.21 -14.83 4.21
C ASN A 100 -4.83 -16.01 4.98
N LYS A 101 -4.04 -17.05 5.26
CA LYS A 101 -4.46 -18.27 5.98
C LYS A 101 -4.29 -18.18 7.50
N ASN A 102 -3.63 -17.14 8.00
CA ASN A 102 -3.24 -16.90 9.39
C ASN A 102 -2.36 -18.03 9.95
N LYS A 103 -1.49 -18.61 9.11
CA LYS A 103 -0.63 -19.76 9.46
C LYS A 103 0.86 -19.46 9.47
N ARG A 104 1.30 -18.33 8.90
CA ARG A 104 2.71 -17.96 8.84
C ARG A 104 3.27 -17.65 10.23
N LYS A 105 4.54 -18.00 10.41
CA LYS A 105 5.32 -17.81 11.66
C LYS A 105 6.63 -17.07 11.41
N ASP A 106 6.83 -16.61 10.19
CA ASP A 106 8.07 -16.10 9.62
C ASP A 106 7.88 -14.70 9.04
N LEU A 107 6.94 -13.94 9.61
CA LEU A 107 6.63 -12.57 9.21
C LEU A 107 7.86 -11.68 9.45
N ALA A 108 8.15 -10.81 8.49
CA ALA A 108 9.31 -9.93 8.58
C ALA A 108 9.09 -8.61 7.84
N ILE A 109 9.74 -7.56 8.34
CA ILE A 109 10.03 -6.35 7.57
C ILE A 109 11.47 -6.45 7.07
N LEU A 110 11.64 -6.32 5.76
CA LEU A 110 12.95 -6.29 5.10
C LEU A 110 13.39 -4.83 5.02
N LYS A 111 14.52 -4.51 5.65
CA LYS A 111 15.09 -3.16 5.65
C LYS A 111 16.25 -3.09 4.66
N ILE A 112 16.17 -2.12 3.76
CA ILE A 112 17.22 -1.68 2.86
C ILE A 112 17.82 -0.41 3.45
N SER A 113 19.14 -0.39 3.63
CA SER A 113 19.83 0.81 4.10
C SER A 113 19.82 1.89 3.02
N HIS A 114 19.78 3.16 3.40
CA HIS A 114 19.86 4.27 2.44
C HIS A 114 21.08 4.14 1.52
N GLN A 115 22.24 3.74 2.07
CA GLN A 115 23.47 3.54 1.32
C GLN A 115 23.31 2.48 0.22
N ASP A 116 22.77 1.30 0.58
CA ASP A 116 22.56 0.24 -0.41
C ASP A 116 21.53 0.64 -1.46
N PHE A 117 20.52 1.43 -1.05
CA PHE A 117 19.47 1.91 -1.93
C PHE A 117 19.98 2.82 -3.05
N ILE A 118 21.03 3.61 -2.81
CA ILE A 118 21.54 4.56 -3.81
C ILE A 118 22.74 4.04 -4.61
N GLU A 119 23.42 2.98 -4.15
CA GLU A 119 24.69 2.53 -4.74
C GLU A 119 24.62 1.18 -5.46
N LYS A 120 23.59 0.38 -5.23
CA LYS A 120 23.60 -1.03 -5.65
C LYS A 120 22.35 -1.39 -6.46
N GLU A 121 22.59 -2.03 -7.59
CA GLU A 121 21.55 -2.71 -8.37
C GLU A 121 21.02 -3.96 -7.66
N ARG A 122 21.89 -4.65 -6.88
CA ARG A 122 21.52 -5.79 -6.04
C ARG A 122 21.74 -5.48 -4.57
N VAL A 123 20.67 -5.52 -3.79
CA VAL A 123 20.65 -5.03 -2.41
C VAL A 123 20.44 -6.14 -1.40
N ASP A 124 21.30 -6.19 -0.40
CA ASP A 124 21.10 -7.02 0.79
C ASP A 124 20.10 -6.38 1.75
N VAL A 125 19.39 -7.19 2.52
CA VAL A 125 18.38 -6.70 3.47
C VAL A 125 18.66 -7.16 4.89
N GLU A 126 18.41 -6.27 5.85
CA GLU A 126 18.25 -6.65 7.24
C GLU A 126 16.82 -7.16 7.47
N ARG A 127 16.67 -8.15 8.35
CA ARG A 127 15.36 -8.68 8.73
C ARG A 127 14.96 -8.21 10.12
N ILE A 128 13.78 -7.62 10.19
CA ILE A 128 13.06 -7.29 11.43
C ILE A 128 11.93 -8.31 11.52
N THR A 129 12.14 -9.40 12.25
CA THR A 129 11.11 -10.44 12.39
C THR A 129 10.23 -10.14 13.59
N PHE A 130 8.98 -10.59 13.54
CA PHE A 130 8.08 -10.42 14.67
C PHE A 130 7.02 -11.50 14.76
N THR A 131 6.41 -11.58 15.93
CA THR A 131 5.23 -12.42 16.19
C THR A 131 4.13 -11.56 16.82
N TYR A 132 2.87 -11.88 16.52
CA TYR A 132 1.75 -11.29 17.22
C TYR A 132 1.63 -11.90 18.63
N PRO A 133 1.48 -11.08 19.68
CA PRO A 133 1.44 -11.58 21.07
C PRO A 133 0.21 -12.44 21.35
N ASP A 134 -0.88 -12.24 20.60
CA ASP A 134 -2.20 -12.85 20.75
C ASP A 134 -2.48 -13.98 19.74
N GLN A 135 -1.59 -14.23 18.77
CA GLN A 135 -1.70 -15.36 17.86
C GLN A 135 -1.13 -16.65 18.45
N VAL A 136 -1.91 -17.31 19.32
CA VAL A 136 -1.50 -18.57 19.96
C VAL A 136 -1.71 -19.82 19.09
N LYS A 137 -2.43 -19.72 17.98
CA LYS A 137 -2.74 -20.82 17.05
C LYS A 137 -2.48 -20.43 15.59
N PHE A 138 -2.02 -21.39 14.78
CA PHE A 138 -1.64 -21.19 13.37
C PHE A 138 -2.31 -22.27 12.49
N PRO A 139 -3.58 -22.08 12.08
CA PRO A 139 -4.37 -20.86 12.18
C PRO A 139 -5.25 -20.82 13.43
N PRO A 140 -5.65 -19.61 13.87
CA PRO A 140 -6.68 -19.49 14.88
C PRO A 140 -8.05 -19.93 14.31
N PRO A 141 -9.06 -20.15 15.19
CA PRO A 141 -10.44 -20.36 14.78
C PRO A 141 -10.92 -19.28 13.80
N LYS A 142 -11.83 -19.62 12.88
CA LYS A 142 -12.30 -18.69 11.82
C LYS A 142 -12.76 -17.32 12.33
N LYS A 143 -13.32 -17.26 13.55
CA LYS A 143 -13.80 -16.03 14.20
C LYS A 143 -12.69 -15.16 14.81
N GLN A 144 -11.43 -15.60 14.75
CA GLN A 144 -10.26 -14.96 15.36
C GLN A 144 -9.11 -14.79 14.35
N ARG A 145 -9.41 -14.81 13.04
CA ARG A 145 -8.40 -14.64 11.99
C ARG A 145 -8.18 -13.15 11.69
N LEU A 146 -7.39 -12.52 12.55
CA LEU A 146 -7.06 -11.08 12.53
C LEU A 146 -5.54 -10.83 12.38
N PHE A 147 -4.77 -11.87 12.02
CA PHE A 147 -3.29 -11.86 11.97
C PHE A 147 -2.73 -11.88 10.55
N ASP A 148 -3.52 -11.36 9.64
CA ASP A 148 -3.10 -11.04 8.31
C ASP A 148 -2.84 -9.55 8.26
N ALA A 149 -1.64 -9.12 7.87
CA ALA A 149 -1.35 -7.70 7.75
C ALA A 149 -0.93 -7.41 6.33
N GLU A 150 -1.39 -6.29 5.81
CA GLU A 150 -1.19 -5.93 4.41
C GLU A 150 -0.70 -4.50 4.24
N SER A 151 -0.51 -3.76 5.33
CA SER A 151 0.04 -2.42 5.22
C SER A 151 0.92 -2.02 6.39
N ILE A 152 1.89 -1.16 6.09
CA ILE A 152 2.82 -0.62 7.06
C ILE A 152 3.06 0.87 6.87
N LEU A 153 3.46 1.56 7.95
CA LEU A 153 4.07 2.88 7.84
C LEU A 153 5.23 3.00 8.83
N TYR A 154 6.21 3.85 8.50
CA TYR A 154 7.27 4.23 9.43
C TYR A 154 6.87 5.50 10.19
N ALA A 155 7.02 5.48 11.52
CA ALA A 155 6.99 6.71 12.32
C ALA A 155 7.82 6.55 13.61
N ASN A 156 8.54 7.61 14.01
CA ASN A 156 9.21 7.69 15.30
C ASN A 156 10.09 6.46 15.65
N GLY A 157 10.85 5.95 14.67
CA GLY A 157 11.74 4.80 14.85
C GLY A 157 11.05 3.43 14.93
N ASN A 158 9.76 3.34 14.61
CA ASN A 158 8.97 2.12 14.60
C ASN A 158 8.30 1.90 13.25
N ILE A 159 8.03 0.63 12.93
CA ILE A 159 7.13 0.23 11.87
C ILE A 159 5.79 -0.12 12.51
N TYR A 160 4.74 0.53 12.03
CA TYR A 160 3.37 0.26 12.39
C TYR A 160 2.76 -0.68 11.36
N LEU A 161 1.95 -1.63 11.81
CA LEU A 161 1.31 -2.64 10.98
C LEU A 161 -0.19 -2.58 11.17
N PHE A 162 -0.92 -2.63 10.06
CA PHE A 162 -2.38 -2.66 10.06
C PHE A 162 -2.87 -3.98 9.51
N THR A 163 -3.71 -4.67 10.30
CA THR A 163 -4.21 -5.98 9.91
C THR A 163 -5.45 -5.93 9.02
N LYS A 164 -5.63 -6.98 8.24
CA LYS A 164 -6.78 -7.31 7.42
C LYS A 164 -7.57 -8.43 8.08
N SER A 165 -8.81 -8.15 8.47
CA SER A 165 -9.65 -9.18 9.09
C SER A 165 -10.11 -10.21 8.06
N ARG A 166 -9.85 -11.50 8.32
CA ARG A 166 -10.38 -12.63 7.55
C ARG A 166 -11.65 -13.21 8.19
N VAL A 167 -12.27 -12.46 9.11
CA VAL A 167 -13.52 -12.84 9.79
C VAL A 167 -14.72 -12.39 8.95
N LYS A 168 -15.56 -13.35 8.55
CA LYS A 168 -16.77 -13.07 7.76
C LYS A 168 -17.66 -12.05 8.49
N GLY A 169 -18.03 -10.98 7.78
CA GLY A 169 -18.88 -9.89 8.32
C GLY A 169 -18.13 -8.81 9.10
N HIS A 170 -16.80 -8.93 9.24
CA HIS A 170 -15.96 -7.95 9.92
C HIS A 170 -14.74 -7.62 9.05
N PHE A 171 -14.93 -7.48 7.74
CA PHE A 171 -13.82 -7.32 6.80
C PHE A 171 -13.07 -6.01 7.02
N GLY A 172 -13.75 -4.91 7.33
CA GLY A 172 -13.08 -3.63 7.65
C GLY A 172 -12.47 -3.54 9.04
N LYS A 173 -12.49 -4.60 9.84
CA LYS A 173 -11.77 -4.59 11.12
C LYS A 173 -10.27 -4.68 10.87
N THR A 174 -9.53 -3.75 11.47
CA THR A 174 -8.07 -3.68 11.45
C THR A 174 -7.53 -3.49 12.86
N ASN A 175 -6.44 -4.19 13.18
CA ASN A 175 -5.70 -3.99 14.42
C ASN A 175 -4.39 -3.25 14.08
N LEU A 176 -4.02 -2.31 14.93
CA LEU A 176 -2.77 -1.58 14.86
C LEU A 176 -1.74 -2.21 15.82
N TYR A 177 -0.58 -2.56 15.27
CA TYR A 177 0.58 -3.01 16.04
C TYR A 177 1.80 -2.16 15.70
N LYS A 178 2.83 -2.20 16.55
CA LYS A 178 4.16 -1.66 16.24
C LYS A 178 5.31 -2.60 16.57
N VAL A 179 6.40 -2.45 15.82
CA VAL A 179 7.71 -3.06 16.09
C VAL A 179 8.82 -2.02 15.88
N PRO A 180 9.95 -2.11 16.60
CA PRO A 180 11.10 -1.22 16.33
C PRO A 180 11.61 -1.36 14.89
N ALA A 181 11.93 -0.25 14.23
CA ALA A 181 12.49 -0.21 12.87
C ALA A 181 13.99 -0.55 12.83
N LYS A 182 14.40 -1.56 13.60
CA LYS A 182 15.78 -2.01 13.77
C LYS A 182 15.84 -3.53 13.71
N LYS A 183 16.85 -4.08 13.04
CA LYS A 183 17.10 -5.52 12.97
C LYS A 183 16.92 -6.19 14.33
N GLY A 184 16.17 -7.29 14.36
CA GLY A 184 15.86 -8.01 15.60
C GLY A 184 14.67 -8.94 15.45
N ASN A 185 14.34 -9.62 16.55
CA ASN A 185 13.19 -10.50 16.66
C ASN A 185 12.30 -9.96 17.79
N TYR A 186 11.08 -9.55 17.46
CA TYR A 186 10.21 -8.84 18.40
C TYR A 186 8.88 -9.57 18.64
N LYS A 187 8.26 -9.26 19.77
CA LYS A 187 6.81 -9.40 19.92
C LYS A 187 6.21 -8.07 19.53
N ALA A 188 5.30 -8.05 18.57
CA ALA A 188 4.61 -6.82 18.18
C ALA A 188 3.81 -6.27 19.36
N ALA A 189 3.85 -4.96 19.56
CA ALA A 189 3.04 -4.30 20.58
C ALA A 189 1.68 -3.95 19.97
N PHE A 190 0.60 -4.51 20.51
CA PHE A 190 -0.76 -4.11 20.15
C PHE A 190 -1.03 -2.70 20.68
N ILE A 191 -1.61 -1.84 19.85
CA ILE A 191 -1.96 -0.46 20.20
C ILE A 191 -3.48 -0.34 20.33
N SER A 192 -4.19 -0.53 19.22
CA SER A 192 -5.63 -0.29 19.15
C SER A 192 -6.28 -1.03 17.98
N THR A 193 -7.60 -0.88 17.83
CA THR A 193 -8.37 -1.47 16.72
C THR A 193 -9.35 -0.45 16.17
N PHE A 194 -9.62 -0.54 14.88
CA PHE A 194 -10.59 0.27 14.17
C PHE A 194 -11.43 -0.60 13.25
N GLU A 195 -12.66 -0.18 12.97
CA GLU A 195 -13.52 -0.84 11.99
C GLU A 195 -14.04 0.18 10.99
N THR A 196 -13.70 -0.03 9.72
CA THR A 196 -14.08 0.87 8.62
C THR A 196 -15.53 0.64 8.21
N CYS A 197 -15.80 -0.52 7.62
CA CYS A 197 -17.11 -1.03 7.24
C CYS A 197 -17.10 -2.57 7.16
N SER A 198 -18.27 -3.19 7.21
CA SER A 198 -18.37 -4.66 7.32
C SER A 198 -18.33 -5.41 5.97
N ASN A 199 -18.28 -4.69 4.84
CA ASN A 199 -18.45 -5.26 3.50
C ASN A 199 -17.13 -5.69 2.86
N PHE A 200 -17.20 -6.50 1.80
CA PHE A 200 -16.05 -6.75 0.92
C PHE A 200 -15.55 -5.43 0.29
N GLY A 201 -14.23 -5.27 0.23
CA GLY A 201 -13.56 -4.04 -0.21
C GLY A 201 -13.36 -2.98 0.88
N CYS A 202 -13.69 -3.29 2.14
CA CYS A 202 -13.43 -2.42 3.30
C CYS A 202 -12.07 -2.70 3.96
N TRP A 203 -11.34 -3.71 3.48
CA TRP A 203 -10.02 -4.08 3.97
C TRP A 203 -9.03 -2.95 3.74
N ILE A 204 -8.23 -2.66 4.76
CA ILE A 204 -7.07 -1.80 4.59
C ILE A 204 -6.03 -2.56 3.74
N THR A 205 -5.53 -1.90 2.71
CA THR A 205 -4.57 -2.45 1.73
C THR A 205 -3.23 -1.71 1.74
N SER A 206 -3.20 -0.41 2.07
CA SER A 206 -1.95 0.33 2.27
C SER A 206 -2.13 1.48 3.25
N ALA A 207 -1.03 1.94 3.83
CA ALA A 207 -1.00 2.97 4.85
C ALA A 207 0.16 3.95 4.57
N ALA A 208 -0.06 5.24 4.83
CA ALA A 208 0.99 6.25 4.76
C ALA A 208 0.83 7.30 5.85
N ILE A 209 1.92 7.99 6.17
CA ILE A 209 1.92 9.15 7.06
C ILE A 209 2.45 10.37 6.32
N SER A 210 1.86 11.54 6.57
CA SER A 210 2.26 12.79 5.93
C SER A 210 3.69 13.18 6.31
N PRO A 211 4.40 13.94 5.47
CA PRO A 211 5.76 14.42 5.77
C PRO A 211 5.90 15.14 7.12
N ASP A 212 4.87 15.86 7.57
CA ASP A 212 4.86 16.53 8.88
C ASP A 212 4.48 15.62 10.06
N GLY A 213 4.14 14.35 9.79
CA GLY A 213 3.77 13.35 10.79
C GLY A 213 2.39 13.53 11.41
N LYS A 214 1.55 14.45 10.90
CA LYS A 214 0.27 14.80 11.54
C LYS A 214 -0.96 14.10 10.94
N THR A 215 -0.80 13.50 9.78
CA THR A 215 -1.90 12.90 9.02
C THR A 215 -1.55 11.46 8.65
N VAL A 216 -2.39 10.50 9.02
CA VAL A 216 -2.27 9.10 8.58
C VAL A 216 -3.37 8.81 7.57
N ALA A 217 -2.99 8.26 6.41
CA ALA A 217 -3.91 7.81 5.38
C ALA A 217 -3.97 6.28 5.37
N LEU A 218 -5.15 5.70 5.52
CA LEU A 218 -5.39 4.28 5.27
C LEU A 218 -6.24 4.11 4.02
N LEU A 219 -5.73 3.29 3.09
CA LEU A 219 -6.36 2.98 1.81
C LEU A 219 -7.20 1.70 1.92
N ASN A 220 -8.38 1.72 1.32
CA ASN A 220 -9.10 0.51 0.92
C ASN A 220 -9.61 0.68 -0.53
N GLU A 221 -10.26 -0.35 -1.08
CA GLU A 221 -10.78 -0.34 -2.47
C GLU A 221 -11.78 0.80 -2.77
N ARG A 222 -12.39 1.39 -1.73
CA ARG A 222 -13.53 2.31 -1.84
C ARG A 222 -13.21 3.73 -1.42
N ALA A 223 -12.25 3.93 -0.53
CA ALA A 223 -12.02 5.18 0.15
C ALA A 223 -10.59 5.30 0.68
N VAL A 224 -10.20 6.55 0.93
CA VAL A 224 -9.08 6.85 1.83
C VAL A 224 -9.65 7.35 3.15
N LEU A 225 -9.22 6.75 4.25
CA LEU A 225 -9.51 7.18 5.61
C LEU A 225 -8.35 8.04 6.10
N ILE A 226 -8.63 9.30 6.41
CA ILE A 226 -7.65 10.27 6.88
C ILE A 226 -7.81 10.46 8.38
N PHE A 227 -6.77 10.12 9.14
CA PHE A 227 -6.68 10.28 10.58
C PHE A 227 -5.81 11.49 10.93
N THR A 228 -6.32 12.37 11.81
CA THR A 228 -5.62 13.55 12.35
C THR A 228 -5.88 13.68 13.84
N ASP A 229 -5.11 14.54 14.53
CA ASP A 229 -5.30 14.82 15.97
C ASP A 229 -5.29 13.57 16.86
N PHE A 230 -4.56 12.54 16.46
CA PHE A 230 -4.37 11.32 17.24
C PHE A 230 -3.41 11.56 18.42
N PHE A 231 -3.62 10.79 19.49
CA PHE A 231 -2.76 10.82 20.66
C PHE A 231 -1.55 9.89 20.47
N GLU A 232 -0.35 10.45 20.56
CA GLU A 232 0.92 9.74 20.41
C GLU A 232 0.96 8.88 19.14
N ASP A 233 1.00 7.55 19.28
CA ASP A 233 1.04 6.59 18.18
C ASP A 233 -0.20 5.70 18.08
N ASP A 234 -1.25 6.02 18.82
CA ASP A 234 -2.58 5.47 18.59
C ASP A 234 -3.30 6.29 17.51
N PHE A 235 -2.98 6.03 16.25
CA PHE A 235 -3.59 6.75 15.10
C PHE A 235 -5.11 6.68 15.07
N PHE A 236 -5.71 5.63 15.66
CA PHE A 236 -7.16 5.44 15.70
C PHE A 236 -7.87 6.22 16.80
N SER A 237 -7.12 6.84 17.72
CA SER A 237 -7.68 7.76 18.71
C SER A 237 -8.06 9.13 18.14
N GLY A 238 -7.56 9.45 16.94
CA GLY A 238 -7.77 10.74 16.29
C GLY A 238 -9.14 10.90 15.62
N GLN A 239 -9.34 12.06 15.01
CA GLN A 239 -10.47 12.31 14.13
C GLN A 239 -10.28 11.56 12.80
N VAL A 240 -11.37 11.00 12.27
CA VAL A 240 -11.34 10.30 10.97
C VAL A 240 -12.24 10.99 9.95
N ARG A 241 -11.68 11.31 8.79
CA ARG A 241 -12.43 11.73 7.60
C ARG A 241 -12.36 10.63 6.55
N ASN A 242 -13.52 10.17 6.12
CA ASN A 242 -13.64 9.18 5.03
C ASN A 242 -13.82 9.90 3.68
N ILE A 243 -12.92 9.66 2.74
CA ILE A 243 -12.96 10.22 1.37
C ILE A 243 -13.33 9.11 0.39
N PRO A 244 -14.59 9.00 -0.07
CA PRO A 244 -15.00 7.98 -1.01
C PRO A 244 -14.35 8.21 -2.39
N LEU A 245 -13.62 7.25 -2.92
CA LEU A 245 -12.90 7.42 -4.20
C LEU A 245 -13.83 7.57 -5.40
N GLY A 246 -15.05 7.02 -5.33
CA GLY A 246 -16.03 7.09 -6.41
C GLY A 246 -15.72 6.18 -7.61
N PHE A 247 -14.63 5.41 -7.54
CA PHE A 247 -14.24 4.41 -8.53
C PHE A 247 -13.72 3.16 -7.83
N LEU A 248 -14.37 2.02 -8.09
CA LEU A 248 -14.02 0.74 -7.47
C LEU A 248 -13.00 -0.01 -8.32
N SER A 249 -11.83 -0.25 -7.75
CA SER A 249 -10.82 -1.18 -8.23
C SER A 249 -9.98 -1.69 -7.06
N GLN A 250 -9.07 -2.62 -7.33
CA GLN A 250 -8.20 -3.23 -6.34
C GLN A 250 -7.04 -2.27 -5.99
N LYS A 251 -7.35 -1.29 -5.16
CA LYS A 251 -6.43 -0.24 -4.69
C LYS A 251 -5.46 -0.84 -3.68
N GLU A 252 -4.17 -0.80 -3.97
CA GLU A 252 -3.17 -1.51 -3.15
C GLU A 252 -2.08 -0.60 -2.58
N GLY A 253 -1.70 0.52 -3.20
CA GLY A 253 -0.62 1.37 -2.68
C GLY A 253 -1.05 2.81 -2.42
N VAL A 254 -0.58 3.41 -1.32
CA VAL A 254 -0.70 4.84 -1.04
C VAL A 254 0.61 5.44 -0.53
N ALA A 255 0.96 6.63 -1.01
CA ALA A 255 2.06 7.42 -0.48
C ALA A 255 1.72 8.91 -0.50
N PHE A 256 2.20 9.68 0.47
CA PHE A 256 2.08 11.13 0.40
C PHE A 256 3.07 11.71 -0.61
N LYS A 257 2.57 12.55 -1.51
CA LYS A 257 3.39 13.44 -2.35
C LYS A 257 3.87 14.64 -1.53
N ASP A 258 2.95 15.20 -0.76
CA ASP A 258 3.11 16.32 0.17
C ASP A 258 2.03 16.19 1.27
N ASN A 259 1.94 17.12 2.21
CA ASN A 259 0.97 17.03 3.33
C ASN A 259 -0.52 17.00 2.90
N ASN A 260 -0.83 17.31 1.63
CA ASN A 260 -2.19 17.51 1.14
C ASN A 260 -2.54 16.67 -0.08
N THR A 261 -1.60 15.87 -0.59
CA THR A 261 -1.77 15.14 -1.84
C THR A 261 -1.23 13.72 -1.70
N LEU A 262 -2.03 12.75 -2.15
CA LEU A 262 -1.67 11.34 -2.16
C LEU A 262 -1.38 10.85 -3.59
N TYR A 263 -0.37 10.01 -3.74
CA TYR A 263 -0.26 9.06 -4.83
C TYR A 263 -0.95 7.76 -4.43
N ILE A 264 -1.66 7.16 -5.38
CA ILE A 264 -2.40 5.91 -5.17
C ILE A 264 -2.20 4.99 -6.37
N THR A 265 -2.04 3.69 -6.14
CA THR A 265 -1.95 2.67 -7.20
C THR A 265 -3.06 1.62 -7.09
N ASP A 266 -3.39 0.97 -8.20
CA ASP A 266 -4.24 -0.22 -8.21
C ASP A 266 -3.71 -1.34 -9.10
N GLU A 267 -4.04 -2.58 -8.73
CA GLU A 267 -3.72 -3.75 -9.53
C GLU A 267 -4.49 -3.80 -10.84
N LYS A 268 -3.88 -4.45 -11.81
CA LYS A 268 -4.53 -4.79 -13.07
C LYS A 268 -5.28 -6.12 -12.95
N SER A 269 -6.57 -6.05 -12.64
CA SER A 269 -7.44 -7.22 -12.52
C SER A 269 -8.63 -7.15 -13.48
N ARG A 270 -8.91 -8.26 -14.18
CA ARG A 270 -10.06 -8.42 -15.11
C ARG A 270 -10.22 -7.27 -16.13
N GLY A 271 -9.09 -6.73 -16.62
CA GLY A 271 -9.07 -5.65 -17.61
C GLY A 271 -9.31 -4.23 -17.04
N LYS A 272 -9.36 -4.07 -15.72
CA LYS A 272 -9.43 -2.78 -15.01
C LYS A 272 -8.17 -2.55 -14.17
N GLY A 273 -7.93 -1.30 -13.78
CA GLY A 273 -6.79 -0.90 -12.94
C GLY A 273 -5.43 -0.93 -13.66
N GLY A 274 -4.36 -1.07 -12.90
CA GLY A 274 -2.99 -0.93 -13.36
C GLY A 274 -2.64 0.53 -13.61
N LYS A 275 -2.98 1.42 -12.66
CA LYS A 275 -2.85 2.87 -12.82
C LYS A 275 -2.19 3.52 -11.62
N LEU A 276 -1.55 4.65 -11.90
CA LEU A 276 -1.08 5.61 -10.91
C LEU A 276 -2.06 6.79 -10.89
N TYR A 277 -2.47 7.18 -9.69
CA TYR A 277 -3.41 8.25 -9.44
C TYR A 277 -2.84 9.31 -8.52
N GLN A 278 -3.42 10.50 -8.57
CA GLN A 278 -3.29 11.56 -7.59
C GLN A 278 -4.65 11.83 -6.93
N LEU A 279 -4.63 12.12 -5.63
CA LEU A 279 -5.80 12.56 -4.87
C LEU A 279 -5.45 13.79 -4.03
N SER A 280 -6.15 14.90 -4.27
CA SER A 280 -6.12 16.07 -3.37
C SER A 280 -6.94 15.78 -2.12
N LEU A 281 -6.42 16.16 -0.96
CA LEU A 281 -7.13 16.07 0.31
C LEU A 281 -8.01 17.31 0.58
N HIS A 282 -7.87 18.37 -0.23
CA HIS A 282 -8.71 19.58 -0.24
C HIS A 282 -9.72 19.56 -1.38
#